data_AF-W4GXE7-F1
#
_entry.id   AF-W4GXE7-F1
#
_cell.length_a   1.000
_cell.length_b   1.000
_cell.length_c   1.000
_cell.angle_alpha   90.00
_cell.angle_beta   90.00
_cell.angle_gamma   90.00
#
_symmetry.space_group_name_H-M   'P 1'
#
loop_
_entity.id
_entity.type
_entity.pdbx_description
1 polymer ?
#
loop_
_entity_poly.entity_id
_entity_poly.type
_entity_poly.pdbx_seq_one_letter_code
_entity_poly.pdbx_strand_id
1 'polypeptide(L)'
;MATMCAKAKELLKELGRSEWLPPYNEEGMRLVADEVGVFHRQIADKIEMFDDGIENHPSQHCGLVVSHQCLMRNKRAALAYINHRVNKIKELRWQTGSVVPDNLAPALCAREMQFFHSYDQGLSNYMSAFQLDLSADLQPPKDLYIQVRVVKDCGEIYTENGPVQLHANSTHFLRRADVESLIRQGLLIQIKH
;
A
#
# COMPACT_ATOMS: atom_id res chain seq x y z
N MET A 1 -9.11 -2.58 -34.22
CA MET A 1 -10.13 -2.25 -33.20
C MET A 1 -9.41 -1.98 -31.89
N ALA A 2 -9.47 -0.74 -31.38
CA ALA A 2 -8.95 -0.45 -30.04
C ALA A 2 -9.77 -1.26 -29.01
N THR A 3 -9.10 -2.02 -28.16
CA THR A 3 -9.75 -2.81 -27.10
C THR A 3 -10.14 -1.89 -25.96
N MET A 4 -11.45 -1.71 -25.73
CA MET A 4 -11.96 -0.88 -24.64
C MET A 4 -11.53 -1.42 -23.27
N CYS A 5 -11.26 -0.54 -22.31
CA CYS A 5 -10.85 -0.89 -20.95
C CYS A 5 -9.56 -1.73 -20.86
N ALA A 6 -8.72 -1.74 -21.91
CA ALA A 6 -7.50 -2.54 -21.93
C ALA A 6 -6.51 -2.10 -20.84
N LYS A 7 -6.35 -0.78 -20.65
CA LYS A 7 -5.42 -0.22 -19.65
C LYS A 7 -5.82 -0.55 -18.21
N ALA A 8 -7.11 -0.49 -17.92
CA ALA A 8 -7.66 -0.94 -16.64
C ALA A 8 -7.35 -2.41 -16.35
N LYS A 9 -7.40 -3.28 -17.37
CA LYS A 9 -7.05 -4.70 -17.24
C LYS A 9 -5.54 -4.91 -17.04
N GLU A 10 -4.70 -4.11 -17.71
CA GLU A 10 -3.24 -4.17 -17.56
C GLU A 10 -2.80 -3.82 -16.14
N LEU A 11 -3.37 -2.76 -15.54
CA LEU A 11 -3.09 -2.37 -14.15
C LEU A 11 -3.35 -3.52 -13.16
N LEU A 12 -4.47 -4.22 -13.30
CA LEU A 12 -4.81 -5.34 -12.41
C LEU A 12 -3.92 -6.56 -12.65
N LYS A 13 -3.53 -6.82 -13.91
CA LYS A 13 -2.59 -7.90 -14.23
C LYS A 13 -1.19 -7.63 -13.70
N GLU A 14 -0.76 -6.38 -13.72
CA GLU A 14 0.52 -5.96 -13.13
C GLU A 14 0.56 -6.31 -11.64
N LEU A 15 -0.48 -5.89 -10.88
CA LEU A 15 -0.60 -6.25 -9.46
C LEU A 15 -0.59 -7.76 -9.23
N GLY A 16 -1.33 -8.52 -10.05
CA GLY A 16 -1.40 -9.98 -9.90
C GLY A 16 -0.12 -10.74 -10.24
N ARG A 17 0.86 -10.10 -10.89
CA ARG A 17 2.17 -10.70 -11.23
C ARG A 17 3.25 -10.37 -10.22
N SER A 18 3.07 -9.31 -9.44
CA SER A 18 4.03 -8.87 -8.45
C SER A 18 3.90 -9.66 -7.15
N GLU A 19 5.02 -10.02 -6.53
CA GLU A 19 5.01 -10.70 -5.22
C GLU A 19 4.58 -9.78 -4.08
N TRP A 20 4.94 -8.49 -4.15
CA TRP A 20 4.61 -7.50 -3.13
C TRP A 20 3.83 -6.31 -3.69
N LEU A 21 4.53 -5.29 -4.20
CA LEU A 21 3.95 -4.09 -4.77
C LEU A 21 4.87 -3.59 -5.89
N PRO A 22 4.39 -3.44 -7.13
CA PRO A 22 5.14 -2.75 -8.16
C PRO A 22 5.16 -1.23 -7.86
N PRO A 23 6.00 -0.44 -8.54
CA PRO A 23 5.90 1.02 -8.50
C PRO A 23 4.49 1.51 -8.85
N TYR A 24 4.07 2.64 -8.27
CA TYR A 24 2.77 3.21 -8.58
C TYR A 24 2.69 3.62 -10.05
N ASN A 25 1.71 3.09 -10.78
CA ASN A 25 1.57 3.29 -12.21
C ASN A 25 0.73 4.57 -12.50
N GLU A 26 1.38 5.74 -12.39
CA GLU A 26 0.74 7.04 -12.62
C GLU A 26 0.18 7.17 -14.04
N GLU A 27 0.94 6.71 -15.03
CA GLU A 27 0.54 6.77 -16.43
C GLU A 27 -0.70 5.92 -16.70
N GLY A 28 -0.70 4.66 -16.25
CA GLY A 28 -1.83 3.76 -16.42
C GLY A 28 -3.10 4.29 -15.74
N MET A 29 -2.97 4.84 -14.53
CA MET A 29 -4.10 5.47 -13.82
C MET A 29 -4.62 6.71 -14.53
N ARG A 30 -3.74 7.55 -15.07
CA ARG A 30 -4.10 8.72 -15.88
C ARG A 30 -4.84 8.30 -17.15
N LEU A 31 -4.33 7.32 -17.88
CA LEU A 31 -4.97 6.82 -19.11
C LEU A 31 -6.37 6.24 -18.83
N VAL A 32 -6.55 5.52 -17.72
CA VAL A 32 -7.88 5.03 -17.32
C VAL A 32 -8.82 6.19 -16.97
N ALA A 33 -8.33 7.22 -16.28
CA ALA A 33 -9.12 8.42 -15.96
C ALA A 33 -9.53 9.20 -17.22
N ASP A 34 -8.61 9.36 -18.18
CA ASP A 34 -8.88 9.99 -19.47
C ASP A 34 -9.94 9.20 -20.26
N GLU A 35 -9.83 7.87 -20.29
CA GLU A 35 -10.81 6.98 -20.94
C GLU A 35 -12.20 7.10 -20.27
N VAL A 36 -12.25 7.15 -18.94
CA VAL A 36 -13.49 7.42 -18.19
C VAL A 36 -14.10 8.78 -18.56
N GLY A 37 -13.27 9.82 -18.69
CA GLY A 37 -13.72 11.15 -19.11
C GLY A 37 -14.24 11.19 -20.55
N VAL A 38 -13.68 10.38 -21.45
CA VAL A 38 -14.20 10.21 -22.81
C VAL A 38 -15.57 9.53 -22.80
N PHE A 39 -15.72 8.41 -22.08
CA PHE A 39 -17.03 7.74 -21.97
C PHE A 39 -18.08 8.62 -21.31
N HIS A 40 -17.70 9.40 -20.28
CA HIS A 40 -18.63 10.30 -19.61
C HIS A 40 -19.19 11.36 -20.55
N ARG A 41 -18.35 12.01 -21.36
CA ARG A 41 -18.79 12.97 -22.38
C ARG A 41 -19.71 12.34 -23.41
N GLN A 42 -19.34 11.17 -23.94
CA GLN A 42 -20.19 10.44 -24.90
C GLN A 42 -21.57 10.08 -24.33
N ILE A 43 -21.63 9.75 -23.04
CA ILE A 43 -22.89 9.46 -22.35
C ILE A 43 -23.71 10.74 -22.21
N ALA A 44 -23.10 11.84 -21.76
CA ALA A 44 -23.76 13.13 -21.61
C ALA A 44 -24.33 13.65 -22.95
N ASP A 45 -23.52 13.66 -24.00
CA ASP A 45 -23.93 14.11 -25.34
C ASP A 45 -25.12 13.31 -25.88
N LYS A 46 -25.14 11.99 -25.65
CA LYS A 46 -26.25 11.13 -26.09
C LYS A 46 -27.53 11.33 -25.27
N ILE A 47 -27.40 11.57 -23.97
CA ILE A 47 -28.55 11.87 -23.12
C ILE A 47 -29.16 13.21 -23.55
N GLU A 48 -28.34 14.24 -23.78
CA GLU A 48 -28.81 15.56 -24.23
C GLU A 48 -29.42 15.52 -25.64
N MET A 49 -28.86 14.75 -26.57
CA MET A 49 -29.32 14.71 -27.96
C MET A 49 -30.65 13.95 -28.11
N PHE A 50 -30.85 12.87 -27.36
CA PHE A 50 -31.98 11.96 -27.58
C PHE A 50 -33.06 12.05 -26.51
N ASP A 51 -32.76 12.54 -25.31
CA ASP A 51 -33.70 12.64 -24.17
C ASP A 51 -34.59 11.38 -24.05
N ASP A 52 -35.92 11.53 -24.02
CA ASP A 52 -36.87 10.41 -23.99
C ASP A 52 -36.97 9.61 -25.31
N GLY A 53 -36.42 10.13 -26.40
CA GLY A 53 -36.48 9.53 -27.75
C GLY A 53 -35.42 8.46 -28.04
N ILE A 54 -34.57 8.12 -27.07
CA ILE A 54 -33.46 7.18 -27.28
C ILE A 54 -33.93 5.74 -27.53
N GLU A 55 -35.09 5.35 -26.99
CA GLU A 55 -35.69 4.02 -27.17
C GLU A 55 -36.07 3.76 -28.64
N ASN A 56 -36.40 4.82 -29.38
CA ASN A 56 -36.72 4.75 -30.81
C ASN A 56 -35.47 4.51 -31.69
N HIS A 57 -34.26 4.52 -31.09
CA HIS A 57 -32.99 4.35 -31.78
C HIS A 57 -32.16 3.21 -31.15
N PRO A 58 -32.49 1.93 -31.45
CA PRO A 58 -31.87 0.77 -30.79
C PRO A 58 -30.34 0.72 -30.86
N SER A 59 -29.75 1.19 -31.97
CA SER A 59 -28.30 1.26 -32.14
C SER A 59 -27.63 2.27 -31.20
N GLN A 60 -28.27 3.42 -30.99
CA GLN A 60 -27.77 4.47 -30.09
C GLN A 60 -27.95 4.08 -28.63
N HIS A 61 -29.10 3.49 -28.29
CA HIS A 61 -29.36 2.94 -26.97
C HIS A 61 -28.33 1.86 -26.60
N CYS A 62 -28.06 0.90 -27.48
CA CYS A 62 -27.01 -0.10 -27.27
C CYS A 62 -25.65 0.55 -27.05
N GLY A 63 -25.28 1.53 -27.87
CA GLY A 63 -24.03 2.26 -27.72
C GLY A 63 -23.93 3.03 -26.40
N LEU A 64 -25.02 3.61 -25.90
CA LEU A 64 -25.07 4.28 -24.59
C LEU A 64 -24.80 3.28 -23.46
N VAL A 65 -25.50 2.14 -23.48
CA VAL A 65 -25.32 1.08 -22.48
C VAL A 65 -23.88 0.56 -22.48
N VAL A 66 -23.28 0.33 -23.66
CA VAL A 66 -21.89 -0.10 -23.77
C VAL A 66 -20.93 0.94 -23.17
N SER A 67 -21.05 2.22 -23.54
CA SER A 67 -20.22 3.30 -22.97
C SER A 67 -20.36 3.38 -21.45
N HIS A 68 -21.59 3.25 -20.93
CA HIS A 68 -21.84 3.24 -19.48
C HIS A 68 -21.17 2.05 -18.79
N GLN A 69 -21.32 0.84 -19.34
CA GLN A 69 -20.70 -0.36 -18.77
C GLN A 69 -19.17 -0.30 -18.82
N CYS A 70 -18.58 0.23 -19.89
CA CYS A 70 -17.15 0.46 -19.99
C CYS A 70 -16.64 1.47 -18.95
N LEU A 71 -17.37 2.57 -18.75
CA LEU A 71 -17.06 3.55 -17.71
C LEU A 71 -17.07 2.90 -16.32
N MET A 72 -18.13 2.17 -15.99
CA MET A 72 -18.27 1.50 -14.70
C MET A 72 -17.18 0.45 -14.46
N ARG A 73 -16.79 -0.27 -15.53
CA ARG A 73 -15.68 -1.24 -15.48
C ARG A 73 -14.35 -0.56 -15.19
N ASN A 74 -14.04 0.55 -15.86
CA ASN A 74 -12.81 1.30 -15.62
C ASN A 74 -12.75 1.85 -14.20
N LYS A 75 -13.85 2.45 -13.72
CA LYS A 75 -13.96 2.92 -12.33
C LYS A 75 -13.71 1.79 -11.33
N ARG A 76 -14.35 0.63 -11.52
CA ARG A 76 -14.18 -0.54 -10.65
C ARG A 76 -12.73 -1.04 -10.63
N ALA A 77 -12.08 -1.11 -11.79
CA ALA A 77 -10.70 -1.56 -11.90
C ALA A 77 -9.72 -0.58 -11.24
N ALA A 78 -9.89 0.73 -11.45
CA ALA A 78 -9.08 1.76 -10.81
C ALA A 78 -9.21 1.72 -9.27
N LEU A 79 -10.45 1.58 -8.76
CA LEU A 79 -10.68 1.43 -7.32
C LEU A 79 -10.07 0.14 -6.76
N ALA A 80 -10.19 -0.98 -7.50
CA ALA A 80 -9.57 -2.24 -7.09
C ALA A 80 -8.05 -2.14 -7.02
N TYR A 81 -7.42 -1.47 -8.00
CA TYR A 81 -5.99 -1.19 -8.00
C TYR A 81 -5.56 -0.40 -6.76
N ILE A 82 -6.20 0.75 -6.51
CA ILE A 82 -5.89 1.60 -5.34
C ILE A 82 -6.14 0.84 -4.02
N ASN A 83 -7.27 0.14 -3.90
CA ASN A 83 -7.63 -0.58 -2.67
C ASN A 83 -6.63 -1.70 -2.36
N HIS A 84 -6.19 -2.46 -3.37
CA HIS A 84 -5.18 -3.49 -3.18
C HIS A 84 -3.87 -2.89 -2.66
N ARG A 85 -3.41 -1.79 -3.26
CA ARG A 85 -2.19 -1.11 -2.82
C ARG A 85 -2.31 -0.56 -1.40
N VAL A 86 -3.44 0.08 -1.06
CA VAL A 86 -3.72 0.57 0.29
C VAL A 86 -3.69 -0.57 1.33
N ASN A 87 -4.25 -1.74 1.01
CA ASN A 87 -4.21 -2.88 1.93
C ASN A 87 -2.78 -3.38 2.14
N LYS A 88 -1.96 -3.44 1.09
CA LYS A 88 -0.53 -3.77 1.19
C LYS A 88 0.25 -2.74 2.02
N ILE A 89 -0.08 -1.46 1.92
CA ILE A 89 0.53 -0.40 2.74
C ILE A 89 0.14 -0.53 4.22
N LYS A 90 -1.11 -0.90 4.51
CA LYS A 90 -1.53 -1.21 5.88
C LYS A 90 -0.76 -2.42 6.42
N GLU A 91 -0.66 -3.51 5.63
CA GLU A 91 0.14 -4.69 5.99
C GLU A 91 1.60 -4.31 6.27
N LEU A 92 2.20 -3.45 5.43
CA LEU A 92 3.56 -2.95 5.63
C LEU A 92 3.73 -2.30 7.01
N ARG A 93 2.80 -1.43 7.43
CA ARG A 93 2.84 -0.78 8.74
C ARG A 93 2.89 -1.79 9.89
N TRP A 94 2.17 -2.91 9.78
CA TRP A 94 2.18 -3.96 10.78
C TRP A 94 3.46 -4.81 10.76
N GLN A 95 4.13 -4.91 9.62
CA GLN A 95 5.36 -5.69 9.47
C GLN A 95 6.62 -4.92 9.88
N THR A 96 6.76 -3.66 9.45
CA THR A 96 8.02 -2.89 9.59
C THR A 96 7.97 -1.81 10.67
N GLY A 97 6.78 -1.52 11.22
CA GLY A 97 6.60 -0.44 12.19
C GLY A 97 6.32 0.91 11.53
N SER A 98 6.51 2.01 12.28
CA SER A 98 6.20 3.39 11.84
C SER A 98 7.10 3.94 10.73
N VAL A 99 8.11 3.19 10.31
CA VAL A 99 9.06 3.61 9.27
C VAL A 99 8.89 2.72 8.04
N VAL A 100 8.81 3.36 6.88
CA VAL A 100 8.86 2.69 5.58
C VAL A 100 10.33 2.39 5.25
N PRO A 101 10.71 1.13 4.99
CA PRO A 101 12.07 0.80 4.58
C PRO A 101 12.49 1.48 3.26
N ASP A 102 13.75 1.90 3.17
CA ASP A 102 14.31 2.61 2.00
C ASP A 102 14.19 1.83 0.68
N ASN A 103 14.18 0.49 0.75
CA ASN A 103 14.03 -0.36 -0.43
C ASN A 103 12.58 -0.40 -0.96
N LEU A 104 11.60 -0.07 -0.12
CA LEU A 104 10.18 -0.08 -0.47
C LEU A 104 9.63 1.32 -0.73
N ALA A 105 10.28 2.36 -0.20
CA ALA A 105 9.90 3.76 -0.42
C ALA A 105 9.74 4.14 -1.91
N PRO A 106 10.61 3.71 -2.85
CA PRO A 106 10.47 4.03 -4.27
C PRO A 106 9.23 3.43 -4.95
N ALA A 107 8.62 2.40 -4.35
CA ALA A 107 7.43 1.76 -4.91
C ALA A 107 6.14 2.55 -4.61
N LEU A 108 6.19 3.48 -3.64
CA LEU A 108 5.06 4.25 -3.13
C LEU A 108 5.03 5.64 -3.77
N CYS A 109 3.85 6.11 -4.17
CA CYS A 109 3.71 7.50 -4.58
C CYS A 109 3.58 8.43 -3.35
N ALA A 110 3.73 9.74 -3.56
CA ALA A 110 3.64 10.73 -2.47
C ALA A 110 2.31 10.66 -1.69
N ARG A 111 1.19 10.39 -2.36
CA ARG A 111 -0.13 10.24 -1.73
C ARG A 111 -0.23 8.97 -0.88
N GLU A 112 0.41 7.90 -1.32
CA GLU A 112 0.48 6.64 -0.56
C GLU A 112 1.35 6.77 0.68
N MET A 113 2.45 7.52 0.60
CA MET A 113 3.27 7.87 1.78
C MET A 113 2.47 8.72 2.78
N GLN A 114 1.73 9.73 2.31
CA GLN A 114 0.84 10.52 3.18
C GLN A 114 -0.23 9.65 3.86
N PHE A 115 -0.80 8.69 3.12
CA PHE A 115 -1.73 7.73 3.68
C PHE A 115 -1.08 6.85 4.76
N PHE A 116 0.14 6.36 4.53
CA PHE A 116 0.89 5.59 5.52
C PHE A 116 1.08 6.37 6.82
N HIS A 117 1.52 7.63 6.74
CA HIS A 117 1.70 8.48 7.94
C HIS A 117 0.38 8.75 8.66
N SER A 118 -0.70 9.00 7.92
CA SER A 118 -2.03 9.22 8.51
C SER A 118 -2.54 7.95 9.22
N TYR A 119 -2.29 6.79 8.63
CA TYR A 119 -2.65 5.49 9.20
C TYR A 119 -1.81 5.17 10.45
N ASP A 120 -0.50 5.42 10.41
CA ASP A 120 0.39 5.28 11.57
C ASP A 120 -0.03 6.19 12.74
N GLN A 121 -0.40 7.44 12.46
CA GLN A 121 -0.93 8.34 13.48
C GLN A 121 -2.24 7.83 14.07
N GLY A 122 -3.17 7.35 13.22
CA GLY A 122 -4.43 6.77 13.67
C GLY A 122 -4.21 5.54 14.56
N LEU A 123 -3.28 4.67 14.19
CA LEU A 123 -2.90 3.50 14.99
C LEU A 123 -2.24 3.91 16.31
N SER A 124 -1.35 4.89 16.29
CA SER A 124 -0.69 5.42 17.51
C SER A 124 -1.68 6.02 18.49
N ASN A 125 -2.68 6.76 18.00
CA ASN A 125 -3.76 7.30 18.83
C ASN A 125 -4.62 6.19 19.44
N TYR A 126 -4.84 5.09 18.71
CA TYR A 126 -5.57 3.94 19.22
C TYR A 126 -4.75 3.20 20.30
N MET A 127 -3.47 2.94 20.03
CA MET A 127 -2.57 2.28 21.00
C MET A 127 -2.43 3.10 22.29
N SER A 128 -2.36 4.42 22.21
CA SER A 128 -2.28 5.29 23.39
C SER A 128 -3.58 5.30 24.21
N ALA A 129 -4.74 5.26 23.56
CA ALA A 129 -6.04 5.19 24.23
C ALA A 129 -6.20 3.90 25.06
N PHE A 130 -5.68 2.78 24.57
CA PHE A 130 -5.73 1.49 25.27
C PHE A 130 -4.48 1.20 26.11
N GLN A 131 -3.46 2.07 26.08
CA GLN A 131 -2.15 1.87 26.73
C GLN A 131 -1.52 0.51 26.40
N LEU A 132 -1.73 0.04 25.17
CA LEU A 132 -1.29 -1.28 24.71
C LEU A 132 -0.63 -1.16 23.34
N ASP A 133 0.58 -1.71 23.23
CA ASP A 133 1.24 -1.85 21.94
C ASP A 133 0.65 -3.04 21.17
N LEU A 134 -0.19 -2.74 20.19
CA LEU A 134 -0.77 -3.74 19.29
C LEU A 134 0.21 -4.18 18.21
N SER A 135 1.28 -3.42 18.00
CA SER A 135 2.28 -3.73 17.02
C SER A 135 3.31 -4.72 17.54
N ALA A 136 3.27 -5.15 18.80
CA ALA A 136 4.16 -6.17 19.38
C ALA A 136 4.20 -7.48 18.56
N ASP A 137 5.30 -8.22 18.67
CA ASP A 137 5.50 -9.49 17.95
C ASP A 137 4.46 -10.51 18.40
N LEU A 138 3.79 -11.11 17.42
CA LEU A 138 2.77 -12.13 17.64
C LEU A 138 3.38 -13.45 18.11
N GLN A 139 4.71 -13.63 17.95
CA GLN A 139 5.39 -14.82 18.46
C GLN A 139 5.59 -14.73 19.98
N PRO A 140 5.23 -15.79 20.73
CA PRO A 140 5.42 -15.80 22.16
C PRO A 140 6.92 -15.68 22.49
N PRO A 141 7.30 -14.82 23.45
CA PRO A 141 8.69 -14.67 23.85
C PRO A 141 9.20 -15.96 24.50
N LYS A 142 10.30 -16.51 23.95
CA LYS A 142 10.96 -17.70 24.50
C LYS A 142 11.94 -17.34 25.62
N ASP A 143 12.72 -16.29 25.39
CA ASP A 143 13.77 -15.81 26.28
C ASP A 143 13.65 -14.29 26.47
N LEU A 144 13.93 -13.83 27.68
CA LEU A 144 13.90 -12.40 28.03
C LEU A 144 15.04 -11.62 27.35
N TYR A 145 16.21 -12.25 27.26
CA TYR A 145 17.40 -11.70 26.61
C TYR A 145 17.74 -12.50 25.37
N ILE A 146 18.14 -11.80 24.32
CA ILE A 146 18.51 -12.41 23.04
C ILE A 146 19.85 -11.85 22.57
N GLN A 147 20.62 -12.71 21.88
CA GLN A 147 21.81 -12.29 21.19
C GLN A 147 21.45 -11.80 19.79
N VAL A 148 21.84 -10.57 19.48
CA VAL A 148 21.57 -9.93 18.18
C VAL A 148 22.87 -9.52 17.52
N ARG A 149 22.92 -9.65 16.19
CA ARG A 149 23.98 -9.10 15.35
C ARG A 149 23.44 -7.91 14.57
N VAL A 150 24.22 -6.84 14.56
CA VAL A 150 23.91 -5.62 13.83
C VAL A 150 24.27 -5.80 12.36
N VAL A 151 23.30 -5.61 11.47
CA VAL A 151 23.51 -5.71 10.01
C VAL A 151 23.89 -4.34 9.43
N LYS A 152 23.20 -3.30 9.88
CA LYS A 152 23.45 -1.91 9.49
C LYS A 152 23.70 -1.07 10.74
N ASP A 153 24.62 -0.13 10.64
CA ASP A 153 24.91 0.79 11.74
C ASP A 153 23.64 1.54 12.17
N CYS A 154 23.29 1.42 13.44
CA CYS A 154 22.07 1.98 14.03
C CYS A 154 22.35 3.13 15.00
N GLY A 155 23.62 3.49 15.20
CA GLY A 155 24.01 4.51 16.18
C GLY A 155 23.75 4.10 17.63
N GLU A 156 23.32 5.05 18.47
CA GLU A 156 23.04 4.82 19.89
C GLU A 156 21.57 4.51 20.14
N ILE A 157 21.31 3.40 20.81
CA ILE A 157 19.98 3.06 21.34
C ILE A 157 19.95 3.24 22.85
N TYR A 158 18.81 3.68 23.37
CA TYR A 158 18.58 3.78 24.81
C TYR A 158 17.92 2.50 25.30
N THR A 159 18.66 1.74 26.11
CA THR A 159 18.11 0.60 26.86
C THR A 159 17.86 1.01 28.30
N GLU A 160 17.08 0.21 29.05
CA GLU A 160 16.90 0.45 30.49
C GLU A 160 18.22 0.44 31.28
N ASN A 161 19.25 -0.25 30.76
CA ASN A 161 20.56 -0.35 31.39
C ASN A 161 21.54 0.75 30.92
N GLY A 162 21.08 1.69 30.10
CA GLY A 162 21.89 2.79 29.56
C GLY A 162 22.01 2.80 28.03
N PRO A 163 22.72 3.80 27.46
CA PRO A 163 22.94 3.90 26.03
C PRO A 163 23.91 2.82 25.53
N VAL A 164 23.57 2.16 24.42
CA VAL A 164 24.41 1.15 23.77
C VAL A 164 24.64 1.57 22.31
N GLN A 165 25.91 1.63 21.90
CA GLN A 165 26.29 1.87 20.50
C GLN A 165 26.22 0.58 19.68
N LEU A 166 25.43 0.61 18.60
CA LEU A 166 25.21 -0.49 17.67
C LEU A 166 25.96 -0.26 16.36
N HIS A 167 27.24 -0.61 16.34
CA HIS A 167 28.07 -0.55 15.13
C HIS A 167 27.79 -1.72 14.17
N ALA A 168 27.97 -1.53 12.87
CA ALA A 168 27.78 -2.62 11.90
C ALA A 168 28.66 -3.85 12.23
N ASN A 169 28.08 -5.05 12.10
CA ASN A 169 28.69 -6.35 12.42
C ASN A 169 29.04 -6.61 13.89
N SER A 170 28.67 -5.74 14.83
CA SER A 170 28.82 -6.02 16.26
C SER A 170 27.75 -7.02 16.75
N THR A 171 28.04 -7.69 17.86
CA THR A 171 27.07 -8.59 18.52
C THR A 171 26.80 -8.09 19.93
N HIS A 172 25.52 -8.00 20.29
CA HIS A 172 25.07 -7.53 21.60
C HIS A 172 24.11 -8.54 22.22
N PHE A 173 24.07 -8.57 23.55
CA PHE A 173 23.12 -9.35 24.33
C PHE A 173 22.18 -8.38 25.04
N LEU A 174 20.97 -8.23 24.50
CA LEU A 174 20.02 -7.20 24.88
C LEU A 174 18.66 -7.82 25.20
N ARG A 175 17.82 -7.11 25.96
CA ARG A 175 16.45 -7.54 26.20
C ARG A 175 15.67 -7.51 24.89
N ARG A 176 14.82 -8.52 24.68
CA ARG A 176 14.03 -8.63 23.45
C ARG A 176 13.19 -7.36 23.20
N ALA A 177 12.56 -6.82 24.24
CA ALA A 177 11.69 -5.64 24.14
C ALA A 177 12.37 -4.41 23.51
N ASP A 178 13.66 -4.19 23.82
CA ASP A 178 14.40 -3.00 23.35
C ASP A 178 14.80 -3.11 21.87
N VAL A 179 15.01 -4.33 21.38
CA VAL A 179 15.55 -4.60 20.03
C VAL A 179 14.51 -5.09 19.03
N GLU A 180 13.29 -5.36 19.47
CA GLU A 180 12.24 -5.99 18.66
C GLU A 180 11.87 -5.16 17.43
N SER A 181 11.73 -3.85 17.61
CA SER A 181 11.42 -2.90 16.53
C SER A 181 12.53 -2.89 15.46
N LEU A 182 13.79 -2.94 15.89
CA LEU A 182 14.97 -2.93 15.01
C LEU A 182 15.15 -4.26 14.27
N ILE A 183 14.80 -5.39 14.91
CA ILE A 183 14.77 -6.71 14.24
C ILE A 183 13.73 -6.69 13.12
N ARG A 184 12.53 -6.13 13.35
CA ARG A 184 11.48 -6.07 12.33
C ARG A 184 11.82 -5.15 11.16
N GLN A 185 12.57 -4.09 11.42
CA GLN A 185 13.13 -3.22 10.37
C GLN A 185 14.26 -3.90 9.56
N GLY A 186 14.73 -5.08 9.98
CA GLY A 186 15.82 -5.80 9.33
C GLY A 186 17.20 -5.22 9.62
N LEU A 187 17.32 -4.37 10.63
CA LEU A 187 18.59 -3.77 11.06
C LEU A 187 19.41 -4.72 11.93
N LEU A 188 18.71 -5.57 12.70
CA LEU A 188 19.29 -6.56 13.59
C LEU A 188 18.84 -7.97 13.19
N ILE A 189 19.72 -8.95 13.36
CA ILE A 189 19.40 -10.37 13.19
C ILE A 189 19.57 -11.08 14.53
N GLN A 190 18.55 -11.82 14.96
CA GLN A 190 18.66 -12.69 16.12
C GLN A 190 19.55 -13.90 15.78
N ILE A 191 20.65 -14.07 16.50
CA ILE A 191 21.45 -15.29 16.44
C ILE A 191 20.77 -16.30 17.37
N LYS A 192 20.17 -17.34 16.77
CA LYS A 192 19.63 -18.48 17.53
C LYS A 192 20.74 -19.53 17.62
N HIS A 193 21.07 -19.93 18.84
CA HIS A 193 21.79 -21.18 19.10
C HIS A 193 20.81 -22.36 19.08
#